data_AF-A0A1N7NBF7-F1
#
_entry.id   AF-A0A1N7NBF7-F1
#
_cell.length_a   1.000
_cell.length_b   1.000
_cell.length_c   1.000
_cell.angle_alpha   90.00
_cell.angle_beta   90.00
_cell.angle_gamma   90.00
#
_symmetry.space_group_name_H-M   'P 1'
#
loop_
_entity.id
_entity.type
_entity.pdbx_description
1 polymer ?
#
loop_
_entity_poly.entity_id
_entity_poly.type
_entity_poly.pdbx_seq_one_letter_code
_entity_poly.pdbx_strand_id
1 'polypeptide(L)'
;MAHPVLNEDWSEYDNRKIIGYQDRSQFSCTESWEVNYLVNKLRKHFPYKTDTAIRMAIAACCNSTNPPHARVDFVECVVRRLNC
;
A
#
# COMPACT_ATOMS: atom_id res chain seq x y z
N MET A 1 2.14 -14.77 3.01
CA MET A 1 0.90 -15.20 3.71
C MET A 1 -0.12 -14.09 3.50
N ALA A 2 -1.37 -14.38 3.13
CA ALA A 2 -2.34 -13.32 2.79
C ALA A 2 -2.61 -12.39 3.99
N HIS A 3 -2.12 -11.16 3.91
CA HIS A 3 -2.30 -10.16 4.97
C HIS A 3 -3.75 -9.68 5.03
N PRO A 4 -4.29 -9.34 6.22
CA PRO A 4 -5.67 -8.87 6.38
C PRO A 4 -5.97 -7.62 5.54
N VAL A 5 -4.94 -6.81 5.25
CA VAL A 5 -5.00 -5.63 4.37
C VAL A 5 -5.27 -6.01 2.90
N LEU A 6 -4.77 -7.17 2.43
CA LEU A 6 -5.01 -7.66 1.06
C LEU A 6 -6.37 -8.33 0.89
N ASN A 7 -6.97 -8.83 1.98
CA ASN A 7 -8.30 -9.44 1.99
C ASN A 7 -9.44 -8.42 2.13
N GLU A 8 -9.12 -7.15 2.38
CA GLU A 8 -10.10 -6.06 2.44
C GLU A 8 -10.62 -5.64 1.06
N ASP A 9 -11.71 -4.86 1.05
CA ASP A 9 -12.23 -4.28 -0.18
C ASP A 9 -11.26 -3.23 -0.74
N TRP A 10 -10.75 -3.48 -1.96
CA TRP A 10 -9.93 -2.55 -2.74
C TRP A 10 -10.72 -1.90 -3.88
N SER A 11 -12.05 -2.02 -3.89
CA SER A 11 -12.89 -1.58 -4.99
C SER A 11 -12.76 -0.08 -5.25
N GLU A 12 -12.62 0.76 -4.21
CA GLU A 12 -12.36 2.19 -4.37
C GLU A 12 -11.03 2.50 -5.09
N TYR A 13 -9.98 1.75 -4.75
CA TYR A 13 -8.67 1.89 -5.37
C TYR A 13 -8.70 1.40 -6.82
N ASP A 14 -9.27 0.22 -7.04
CA ASP A 14 -9.43 -0.38 -8.37
C ASP A 14 -10.27 0.54 -9.27
N ASN A 15 -11.37 1.11 -8.76
CA ASN A 15 -12.20 2.07 -9.52
C ASN A 15 -11.42 3.32 -9.91
N ARG A 16 -10.60 3.89 -9.02
CA ARG A 16 -9.74 5.04 -9.35
C ARG A 16 -8.70 4.68 -10.41
N LYS A 17 -8.07 3.51 -10.30
CA LYS A 17 -7.12 3.00 -11.29
C LYS A 17 -7.77 2.79 -12.66
N ILE A 18 -8.99 2.24 -12.69
CA ILE A 18 -9.78 2.05 -13.92
C ILE A 18 -10.07 3.40 -14.60
N ILE A 19 -10.51 4.40 -13.83
CA ILE A 19 -10.76 5.75 -14.36
C ILE A 19 -9.48 6.38 -14.93
N GLY A 20 -8.34 6.13 -14.29
CA GLY A 20 -7.03 6.61 -14.71
C GLY A 20 -6.36 5.80 -15.82
N TYR A 21 -6.98 4.73 -16.34
CA TYR A 21 -6.37 3.78 -17.28
C TYR A 21 -5.05 3.18 -16.76
N GLN A 22 -4.97 2.89 -15.47
CA GLN A 22 -3.80 2.33 -14.80
C GLN A 22 -4.04 0.90 -14.31
N ASP A 23 -2.96 0.14 -14.18
CA ASP A 23 -3.00 -1.24 -13.68
C ASP A 23 -3.37 -1.30 -12.19
N ARG A 24 -4.52 -1.89 -11.88
CA ARG A 24 -5.01 -2.10 -10.49
C ARG A 24 -4.13 -3.03 -9.65
N SER A 25 -3.37 -3.92 -10.30
CA SER A 25 -2.44 -4.85 -9.64
C SER A 25 -1.10 -4.21 -9.30
N GLN A 26 -0.85 -2.98 -9.75
CA GLN A 26 0.37 -2.24 -9.51
C GLN A 26 0.11 -1.07 -8.57
N PHE A 27 1.13 -0.75 -7.77
CA PHE A 27 1.12 0.38 -6.86
C PHE A 27 2.16 1.40 -7.29
N SER A 28 1.78 2.67 -7.45
CA SER A 28 2.73 3.72 -7.76
C SER A 28 3.10 4.49 -6.50
N CYS A 29 4.37 4.39 -6.14
CA CYS A 29 4.96 5.18 -5.08
C CYS A 29 5.05 6.68 -5.38
N THR A 30 4.92 7.04 -6.66
CA THR A 30 4.96 8.42 -7.15
C THR A 30 3.63 9.15 -6.99
N GLU A 31 2.52 8.41 -6.90
CA GLU A 31 1.20 9.00 -6.75
C GLU A 31 0.84 9.19 -5.28
N SER A 32 0.80 10.45 -4.85
CA SER A 32 0.52 10.82 -3.47
C SER A 32 -0.87 10.36 -2.99
N TRP A 33 -1.84 10.21 -3.89
CA TRP A 33 -3.16 9.67 -3.54
C TRP A 33 -3.11 8.17 -3.21
N GLU A 34 -2.28 7.37 -3.89
CA GLU A 34 -2.12 5.94 -3.61
C GLU A 34 -1.45 5.72 -2.26
N VAL A 35 -0.41 6.51 -1.98
CA VAL A 35 0.27 6.52 -0.68
C VAL A 35 -0.73 6.89 0.43
N ASN A 36 -1.47 7.98 0.28
CA ASN A 36 -2.46 8.38 1.28
C ASN A 36 -3.59 7.36 1.45
N TYR A 37 -4.05 6.71 0.37
CA TYR A 37 -5.04 5.64 0.44
C TYR A 37 -4.51 4.45 1.26
N LEU A 38 -3.29 4.01 0.96
CA LEU A 38 -2.66 2.90 1.66
C LEU A 38 -2.40 3.23 3.14
N VAL A 39 -1.97 4.47 3.44
CA VAL A 39 -1.77 4.95 4.81
C VAL A 39 -3.08 4.88 5.59
N ASN A 40 -4.18 5.41 5.04
CA ASN A 40 -5.49 5.37 5.69
C ASN A 40 -5.98 3.95 5.93
N LYS A 41 -5.73 3.04 4.98
CA LYS A 41 -6.10 1.63 5.11
C LYS A 41 -5.26 0.94 6.20
N LEU A 42 -3.93 1.10 6.17
CA LEU A 42 -3.02 0.53 7.16
C LEU A 42 -3.28 1.08 8.56
N ARG A 43 -3.66 2.35 8.70
CA ARG A 43 -4.01 2.95 9.99
C ARG A 43 -5.20 2.24 10.65
N LYS A 44 -6.16 1.73 9.88
CA LYS A 44 -7.29 0.94 10.41
C LYS A 44 -6.83 -0.41 10.98
N HIS A 45 -5.84 -1.04 10.36
CA HIS A 45 -5.29 -2.34 10.80
C HIS A 45 -4.20 -2.21 11.87
N PHE A 46 -3.46 -1.10 11.86
CA PHE A 46 -2.36 -0.82 12.77
C PHE A 46 -2.65 0.44 13.58
N PRO A 47 -3.67 0.43 14.48
CA PRO A 47 -4.05 1.60 15.26
C PRO A 47 -2.94 2.09 16.20
N TYR A 48 -1.98 1.22 16.52
CA TYR A 48 -0.83 1.51 17.36
C TYR A 48 0.34 2.16 16.61
N LYS A 49 0.33 2.19 15.28
CA LYS A 49 1.40 2.79 14.47
C LYS A 49 1.01 4.20 14.05
N THR A 50 1.97 5.11 14.12
CA THR A 50 1.78 6.50 13.71
C THR A 50 1.73 6.62 12.19
N ASP A 51 1.04 7.65 11.70
CA ASP A 51 0.96 7.97 10.26
C ASP A 51 2.38 8.08 9.64
N THR A 52 3.29 8.72 10.38
CA THR A 52 4.71 8.85 10.01
C THR A 52 5.39 7.49 9.86
N ALA A 53 5.20 6.56 10.80
CA ALA A 53 5.79 5.23 10.73
C ALA A 53 5.27 4.44 9.50
N ILE A 54 3.97 4.57 9.20
CA ILE A 54 3.36 3.94 8.03
C ILE A 54 3.93 4.54 6.74
N ARG A 55 4.01 5.87 6.62
CA ARG A 55 4.62 6.54 5.46
C ARG A 55 6.08 6.15 5.27
N MET A 56 6.85 6.07 6.36
CA MET A 56 8.24 5.64 6.29
C MET A 56 8.37 4.20 5.81
N ALA A 57 7.51 3.29 6.26
CA ALA A 57 7.48 1.91 5.79
C ALA A 57 7.16 1.83 4.29
N ILE A 58 6.16 2.60 3.83
CA ILE A 58 5.79 2.70 2.41
C ILE A 58 6.98 3.22 1.59
N ALA A 59 7.57 4.34 1.97
CA ALA A 59 8.72 4.93 1.26
C ALA A 59 9.92 3.99 1.20
N ALA A 60 10.17 3.25 2.28
CA ALA A 60 11.25 2.27 2.30
C ALA A 60 10.96 1.06 1.39
N CYS A 61 9.71 0.62 1.28
CA CYS A 61 9.30 -0.43 0.34
C CYS A 61 9.34 0.02 -1.11
N CYS A 62 9.04 1.29 -1.37
CA CYS A 62 9.18 1.91 -2.69
C CYS A 62 10.62 1.86 -3.21
N ASN A 63 11.61 2.08 -2.32
CA ASN A 63 13.02 1.97 -2.70
C ASN A 63 13.54 0.52 -2.71
N SER A 64 12.84 -0.41 -2.07
CA SER A 64 13.30 -1.80 -1.89
C SER A 64 12.72 -2.78 -2.91
N THR A 65 11.63 -2.42 -3.60
CA THR A 65 11.00 -3.26 -4.62
C THR A 65 11.26 -2.65 -5.99
N ASN A 66 11.60 -3.47 -6.98
CA ASN A 66 11.81 -2.97 -8.35
C ASN A 66 10.45 -2.73 -9.02
N PRO A 67 10.30 -1.66 -9.82
CA PRO A 67 9.12 -1.48 -10.65
C PRO A 67 9.02 -2.64 -11.68
N PRO A 68 7.83 -3.18 -11.95
CA PRO A 68 6.52 -2.77 -11.43
C PRO A 68 6.26 -3.28 -10.01
N HIS A 69 5.82 -2.38 -9.12
CA HIS A 69 5.50 -2.75 -7.73
C HIS A 69 4.15 -3.48 -7.70
N ALA A 70 4.19 -4.81 -7.75
CA ALA A 70 3.00 -5.62 -7.57
C ALA A 70 2.38 -5.33 -6.20
N ARG A 71 1.07 -5.05 -6.15
CA ARG A 71 0.36 -4.68 -4.92
C ARG A 71 0.57 -5.68 -3.79
N VAL A 72 0.56 -6.97 -4.11
CA VAL A 72 0.73 -8.06 -3.13
C VAL A 72 2.11 -7.96 -2.47
N ASP A 73 3.17 -7.92 -3.28
CA ASP A 73 4.55 -7.83 -2.78
C ASP A 73 4.80 -6.51 -2.03
N PHE A 74 4.21 -5.42 -2.53
CA PHE A 74 4.33 -4.11 -1.92
C PHE A 74 3.68 -4.06 -0.54
N VAL A 75 2.43 -4.51 -0.42
CA VAL A 75 1.72 -4.56 0.86
C VAL A 75 2.41 -5.52 1.82
N GLU A 76 2.90 -6.68 1.35
CA GLU A 76 3.67 -7.61 2.18
C GLU A 76 4.95 -6.95 2.73
N CYS A 77 5.70 -6.21 1.91
CA CYS A 77 6.86 -5.46 2.36
C CYS A 77 6.49 -4.44 3.46
N VAL A 78 5.42 -3.68 3.27
CA VAL A 78 5.00 -2.65 4.22
C VAL A 78 4.54 -3.27 5.53
N VAL A 79 3.71 -4.31 5.47
CA VAL A 79 3.23 -5.01 6.67
C VAL A 79 4.38 -5.64 7.43
N ARG A 80 5.34 -6.27 6.74
CA ARG A 80 6.53 -6.84 7.38
C ARG A 80 7.33 -5.78 8.15
N ARG A 81 7.46 -4.56 7.61
CA ARG A 81 8.12 -3.45 8.31
C ARG A 81 7.32 -2.92 9.50
N LEU A 82 5.99 -2.99 9.45
CA LEU A 82 5.12 -2.53 10.55
C LEU A 82 5.01 -3.57 11.67
N ASN A 83 5.16 -4.86 11.38
CA ASN A 83 5.14 -5.92 12.39
C ASN A 83 6.48 -6.13 13.12
N CYS A 84 7.55 -5.46 12.69
CA CYS A 84 8.83 -5.42 13.41
C CYS A 84 8.86 -4.31 14.47
#